data_AF-A0A528WTN6-F1
#
_entry.id   AF-A0A528WTN6-F1
#
_cell.length_a   1.000
_cell.length_b   1.000
_cell.length_c   1.000
_cell.angle_alpha   90.00
_cell.angle_beta   90.00
_cell.angle_gamma   90.00
#
_symmetry.space_group_name_H-M   'P 1'
#
loop_
_entity.id
_entity.type
_entity.pdbx_description
1 polymer ?
#
loop_
_entity_poly.entity_id
_entity_poly.type
_entity_poly.pdbx_seq_one_letter_code
_entity_poly.pdbx_strand_id
1 'polypeptide(L)'
;QTESGMRPPGINSSVSALRFFFTVTLDRPDLSRRLAIVHQPRKLPLVLSVEEVARLLEAAPGPKYKAALGTAYGAGLRVSEIVALKVTDIDSTRMLIRVEQGKGRKDRHAMLSPQLLNLLRAWWREGKRRG
;
A
#
# COMPACT_ATOMS: atom_id res chain seq x y z
N GLN A 1 -4.65 31.17 -11.25
CA GLN A 1 -4.45 30.67 -12.62
C GLN A 1 -3.15 29.90 -12.61
N THR A 2 -3.16 28.59 -12.85
CA THR A 2 -1.94 27.77 -12.97
C THR A 2 -1.53 27.74 -14.44
N GLU A 3 -0.59 28.62 -14.82
CA GLU A 3 -0.06 28.74 -16.19
C GLU A 3 0.81 27.55 -16.62
N SER A 4 1.38 26.79 -15.68
CA SER A 4 1.93 25.46 -15.99
C SER A 4 0.81 24.45 -15.79
N GLY A 5 0.53 23.56 -16.75
CA GLY A 5 -0.50 22.51 -16.65
C GLY A 5 -0.30 21.46 -15.53
N MET A 6 0.51 21.76 -14.51
CA MET A 6 0.84 20.91 -13.39
C MET A 6 -0.27 20.94 -12.33
N ARG A 7 -0.76 19.75 -11.97
CA ARG A 7 -1.82 19.60 -10.96
C ARG A 7 -1.28 19.87 -9.55
N PRO A 8 -2.12 20.29 -8.58
CA PRO A 8 -1.70 20.58 -7.21
C PRO A 8 -0.81 19.53 -6.52
N PRO A 9 -1.01 18.20 -6.70
CA PRO A 9 -0.09 17.19 -6.15
C PRO A 9 1.35 17.30 -6.68
N GLY A 10 1.50 17.62 -7.96
CA GLY A 10 2.80 17.82 -8.59
C GLY A 10 3.50 19.06 -8.02
N ILE A 11 2.76 20.16 -7.90
CA ILE A 11 3.26 21.40 -7.27
C ILE A 11 3.71 21.14 -5.82
N ASN A 12 2.89 20.44 -5.02
CA ASN A 12 3.20 20.14 -3.63
C ASN A 12 4.42 19.21 -3.48
N SER A 13 4.60 18.28 -4.42
CA SER A 13 5.77 17.41 -4.46
C SER A 13 7.04 18.22 -4.76
N SER A 14 6.98 19.11 -5.76
CA SER A 14 8.09 20.03 -6.10
C SER A 14 8.41 20.98 -4.94
N VAL A 15 7.40 21.54 -4.28
CA VAL A 15 7.55 22.37 -3.08
C VAL A 15 8.22 21.61 -1.95
N SER A 16 7.87 20.34 -1.74
CA SER A 16 8.49 19.49 -0.71
C SER A 16 9.96 19.20 -1.03
N ALA A 17 10.27 18.92 -2.30
CA ALA A 17 11.63 18.70 -2.77
C ALA A 17 12.50 19.95 -2.63
N LEU A 18 11.99 21.12 -3.06
CA LEU A 18 12.68 22.40 -2.92
C LEU A 18 12.87 22.77 -1.44
N ARG A 19 11.88 22.53 -0.59
CA ARG A 19 12.01 22.75 0.84
C ARG A 19 13.16 21.90 1.40
N PHE A 20 13.17 20.59 1.12
CA PHE A 20 14.25 19.70 1.55
C PHE A 20 15.62 20.16 1.04
N PHE A 21 15.72 20.51 -0.25
CA PHE A 21 16.96 20.98 -0.85
C PHE A 21 17.51 22.23 -0.14
N PHE A 22 16.68 23.25 0.07
CA PHE A 22 17.12 24.47 0.74
C PHE A 22 17.37 24.27 2.23
N THR A 23 16.56 23.48 2.95
CA THR A 23 16.72 23.33 4.41
C THR A 23 17.77 22.30 4.81
N VAL A 24 17.95 21.23 4.04
CA VAL A 24 18.83 20.09 4.40
C VAL A 24 20.09 20.07 3.56
N THR A 25 19.99 20.25 2.24
CA THR A 25 21.17 20.15 1.35
C THR A 25 22.01 21.42 1.36
N LEU A 26 21.37 22.59 1.30
CA LEU A 26 22.08 23.88 1.22
C LEU A 26 22.21 24.61 2.56
N ASP A 27 21.54 24.15 3.62
CA ASP A 27 21.47 24.83 4.93
C ASP A 27 21.05 26.32 4.82
N ARG A 28 20.09 26.59 3.94
CA ARG A 28 19.51 27.92 3.64
C ARG A 28 18.00 27.92 3.89
N PRO A 29 17.55 27.79 5.15
CA PRO A 29 16.13 27.75 5.49
C PRO A 29 15.38 29.06 5.13
N ASP A 30 16.09 30.18 5.00
CA ASP A 30 15.57 31.47 4.54
C ASP A 30 14.87 31.38 3.18
N LEU A 31 15.45 30.63 2.24
CA LEU A 31 14.92 30.46 0.89
C LEU A 31 13.66 29.59 0.85
N SER A 32 13.47 28.74 1.86
CA SER A 32 12.30 27.84 1.96
C SER A 32 11.02 28.51 2.46
N ARG A 33 11.12 29.72 3.05
CA ARG A 33 9.99 30.42 3.68
C ARG A 33 8.90 30.81 2.69
N ARG A 34 9.27 31.09 1.43
CA ARG A 34 8.33 31.49 0.37
C ARG A 34 7.67 30.31 -0.35
N LEU A 35 8.12 29.08 -0.09
CA LEU A 35 7.53 27.89 -0.66
C LEU A 35 6.21 27.58 0.05
N ALA A 36 5.09 27.70 -0.66
CA ALA A 36 3.76 27.43 -0.12
C ALA A 36 3.19 26.14 -0.71
N ILE A 37 2.59 25.31 0.14
CA ILE A 37 1.83 24.14 -0.29
C ILE A 37 0.47 24.64 -0.78
N VAL A 38 0.06 24.17 -1.95
CA VAL A 38 -1.28 24.43 -2.48
C VAL A 38 -2.26 23.50 -1.79
N HIS A 39 -3.32 24.08 -1.21
CA HIS A 39 -4.38 23.30 -0.58
C HIS A 39 -5.03 22.36 -1.59
N GLN A 40 -5.17 21.09 -1.21
CA GLN A 40 -5.87 20.09 -1.99
C GLN A 40 -7.03 19.54 -1.16
N PRO A 41 -8.29 19.72 -1.61
CA PRO A 41 -9.43 19.08 -0.96
C PRO A 41 -9.24 17.57 -0.94
N ARG A 42 -9.30 16.97 0.26
CA ARG A 42 -9.28 15.51 0.41
C ARG A 42 -10.63 14.97 -0.04
N LYS A 43 -10.64 14.23 -1.14
CA LYS A 43 -11.82 13.45 -1.54
C LYS A 43 -11.98 12.28 -0.57
N LEU A 44 -13.22 11.99 -0.19
CA LEU A 44 -13.52 10.77 0.55
C LEU A 44 -13.16 9.56 -0.32
N PRO A 45 -12.48 8.54 0.23
CA PRO A 45 -12.18 7.33 -0.51
C PRO A 45 -13.51 6.65 -0.89
N LEU A 46 -13.61 6.22 -2.14
CA LEU A 46 -14.70 5.36 -2.57
C LEU A 46 -14.43 3.95 -2.03
N VAL A 47 -15.34 3.46 -1.18
CA VAL A 47 -15.24 2.14 -0.56
C VAL A 47 -16.09 1.17 -1.35
N LEU A 48 -15.51 0.03 -1.72
CA LEU A 48 -16.22 -1.03 -2.44
C LEU A 48 -17.20 -1.75 -1.51
N SER A 49 -18.37 -2.13 -2.03
CA SER A 49 -19.29 -3.03 -1.34
C SER A 49 -18.73 -4.46 -1.25
N VAL A 50 -19.33 -5.30 -0.40
CA VAL A 50 -18.92 -6.71 -0.27
C VAL A 50 -19.10 -7.46 -1.60
N GLU A 51 -20.18 -7.16 -2.33
CA GLU A 51 -20.51 -7.73 -3.63
C GLU A 51 -19.52 -7.28 -4.71
N GLU A 52 -19.09 -6.01 -4.68
CA GLU A 52 -18.04 -5.50 -5.56
C GLU A 52 -16.70 -6.16 -5.31
N VAL A 53 -16.33 -6.36 -4.05
CA VAL A 53 -15.12 -7.08 -3.68
C VAL A 53 -15.19 -8.54 -4.12
N ALA A 54 -16.34 -9.20 -3.95
CA ALA A 54 -16.54 -10.57 -4.42
C ALA A 54 -16.35 -10.66 -5.95
N ARG A 55 -16.98 -9.76 -6.71
CA ARG A 55 -16.81 -9.69 -8.17
C ARG A 55 -15.35 -9.42 -8.58
N LEU A 56 -14.66 -8.54 -7.86
CA LEU A 56 -13.25 -8.24 -8.09
C LEU A 56 -12.36 -9.48 -7.87
N LEU A 57 -12.61 -10.24 -6.79
CA LEU A 57 -11.85 -11.45 -6.48
C LEU A 57 -12.15 -12.60 -7.45
N GLU A 58 -13.38 -12.71 -7.97
CA GLU A 58 -13.72 -13.70 -8.99
C GLU A 58 -13.17 -13.35 -10.37
N ALA A 59 -13.08 -12.06 -10.71
CA ALA A 59 -12.46 -11.61 -11.96
C ALA A 59 -10.92 -11.68 -11.96
N ALA A 60 -10.30 -12.11 -10.86
CA ALA A 60 -8.84 -12.17 -10.74
C ALA A 60 -8.25 -13.17 -11.77
N PRO A 61 -7.23 -12.81 -12.57
CA PRO A 61 -6.72 -13.64 -13.68
C PRO A 61 -6.07 -14.98 -13.27
N GLY A 62 -5.96 -15.27 -11.98
CA GLY A 62 -5.38 -16.51 -11.48
C GLY A 62 -5.17 -16.51 -9.96
N PRO A 63 -4.71 -17.64 -9.40
CA PRO A 63 -4.58 -17.83 -7.95
C PRO A 63 -3.62 -16.84 -7.30
N LYS A 64 -2.56 -16.41 -8.01
CA LYS A 64 -1.64 -15.35 -7.56
C LYS A 64 -2.37 -14.05 -7.27
N TYR A 65 -3.14 -13.58 -8.24
CA TYR A 65 -3.86 -12.30 -8.14
C TYR A 65 -5.00 -12.39 -7.14
N LYS A 66 -5.72 -13.52 -7.10
CA LYS A 66 -6.77 -13.77 -6.12
C LYS A 66 -6.23 -13.77 -4.68
N ALA A 67 -5.06 -14.38 -4.46
CA ALA A 67 -4.37 -14.34 -3.17
C ALA A 67 -3.88 -12.92 -2.80
N ALA A 68 -3.29 -12.18 -3.74
CA ALA A 68 -2.81 -10.82 -3.51
C ALA A 68 -3.97 -9.86 -3.16
N LEU A 69 -5.04 -9.86 -3.95
CA LEU A 69 -6.24 -9.05 -3.71
C LEU A 69 -6.95 -9.46 -2.43
N GLY A 70 -7.05 -10.77 -2.17
CA GLY A 70 -7.61 -11.30 -0.93
C GLY A 70 -6.81 -10.88 0.29
N THR A 71 -5.48 -10.78 0.19
CA THR A 71 -4.62 -10.29 1.27
C THR A 71 -4.79 -8.78 1.49
N ALA A 72 -4.90 -8.01 0.41
CA ALA A 72 -5.17 -6.57 0.49
C ALA A 72 -6.49 -6.28 1.21
N TYR A 73 -7.55 -7.00 0.84
CA TYR A 73 -8.88 -6.83 1.42
C TYR A 73 -8.99 -7.45 2.83
N GLY A 74 -8.66 -8.73 2.97
CA GLY A 74 -8.93 -9.50 4.18
C GLY A 74 -7.98 -9.21 5.35
N ALA A 75 -6.77 -8.74 5.07
CA ALA A 75 -5.78 -8.40 6.09
C ALA A 75 -5.35 -6.93 6.06
N GLY A 76 -5.85 -6.13 5.10
CA GLY A 76 -5.55 -4.69 5.02
C GLY A 76 -4.09 -4.38 4.67
N LEU A 77 -3.38 -5.32 4.03
CA LEU A 77 -1.97 -5.11 3.67
C LEU A 77 -1.84 -4.18 2.46
N ARG A 78 -0.77 -3.39 2.47
CA ARG A 78 -0.37 -2.55 1.34
C ARG A 78 0.30 -3.37 0.26
N VAL A 79 0.30 -2.90 -0.99
CA VAL A 79 0.96 -3.57 -2.11
C VAL A 79 2.42 -3.92 -1.82
N SER A 80 3.18 -3.02 -1.20
CA SER A 80 4.58 -3.29 -0.82
C SER A 80 4.71 -4.40 0.23
N GLU A 81 3.76 -4.47 1.18
CA GLU A 81 3.73 -5.50 2.22
C GLU A 81 3.34 -6.86 1.62
N ILE A 82 2.40 -6.88 0.67
CA ILE A 82 1.96 -8.10 -0.04
C ILE A 82 3.10 -8.69 -0.87
N VAL A 83 3.84 -7.85 -1.60
CA VAL A 83 4.95 -8.31 -2.45
C VAL A 83 6.13 -8.82 -1.61
N ALA A 84 6.32 -8.29 -0.39
CA ALA A 84 7.39 -8.72 0.52
C ALA A 84 7.02 -9.89 1.44
N LEU A 85 5.77 -10.37 1.40
CA LEU A 85 5.22 -11.37 2.32
C LEU A 85 5.93 -12.73 2.16
N LYS A 86 6.44 -13.28 3.26
CA LYS A 86 7.10 -14.59 3.30
C LYS A 86 6.18 -15.64 3.90
N VAL A 87 6.44 -16.92 3.60
CA VAL A 87 5.71 -18.04 4.21
C VAL A 87 5.87 -18.05 5.72
N THR A 88 7.05 -17.68 6.22
CA THR A 88 7.35 -17.58 7.66
C THR A 88 6.56 -16.51 8.39
N ASP A 89 5.92 -15.59 7.66
CA ASP A 89 5.12 -14.52 8.24
C ASP A 89 3.68 -14.97 8.54
N ILE A 90 3.28 -16.13 8.01
CA ILE A 90 1.94 -16.70 8.19
C ILE A 90 1.93 -17.61 9.43
N ASP A 91 1.35 -17.12 10.52
CA ASP A 91 1.07 -17.93 11.70
C ASP A 91 -0.35 -18.49 11.60
N SER A 92 -0.47 -19.71 11.07
CA SER A 92 -1.77 -20.39 10.96
C SER A 92 -2.29 -20.95 12.29
N THR A 93 -1.47 -20.98 13.34
CA THR A 93 -1.91 -21.44 14.67
C THR A 93 -2.60 -20.30 15.41
N ARG A 94 -2.03 -19.10 15.34
CA ARG A 94 -2.60 -17.89 15.96
C ARG A 94 -3.52 -17.11 15.03
N MET A 95 -3.61 -17.50 13.75
CA MET A 95 -4.37 -16.80 12.71
C MET A 95 -3.93 -15.34 12.55
N LEU A 96 -2.61 -15.14 12.45
CA LEU A 96 -1.98 -13.82 12.28
C LEU A 96 -1.01 -13.80 11.09
N ILE A 97 -0.88 -12.64 10.47
CA ILE A 97 0.17 -12.32 9.49
C ILE A 97 1.12 -11.32 10.15
N ARG A 98 2.41 -11.65 10.18
CA ARG A 98 3.46 -10.74 10.63
C ARG A 98 3.83 -9.79 9.49
N VAL A 99 3.73 -8.48 9.72
CA VAL A 99 4.13 -7.45 8.75
C VAL A 99 5.39 -6.79 9.28
N GLU A 100 6.53 -7.15 8.69
CA GLU A 100 7.82 -6.51 8.97
C GLU A 100 7.90 -5.13 8.31
N GLN A 101 8.46 -4.13 9.00
CA GLN A 101 8.78 -2.82 8.41
C GLN A 101 7.57 -2.08 7.81
N GLY A 102 6.43 -2.08 8.51
CA GLY A 102 5.28 -1.25 8.17
C GLY A 102 5.57 0.25 8.21
N LYS A 103 4.53 1.10 8.10
CA LYS A 103 4.70 2.56 8.16
C LYS A 103 5.53 2.99 9.38
N GLY A 104 6.62 3.72 9.15
CA GLY A 104 7.51 4.18 10.20
C GLY A 104 8.47 3.10 10.74
N ARG A 105 8.72 2.03 9.97
CA ARG A 105 9.59 0.90 10.36
C ARG A 105 9.12 0.17 11.62
N LYS A 106 7.80 0.08 11.80
CA LYS A 106 7.19 -0.64 12.92
C LYS A 106 6.59 -1.94 12.43
N ASP A 107 6.90 -3.00 13.16
CA ASP A 107 6.30 -4.31 12.93
C ASP A 107 4.89 -4.34 13.52
N ARG A 108 3.99 -5.08 12.88
CA ARG A 108 2.63 -5.31 13.37
C ARG A 108 2.11 -6.68 12.99
N HIS A 109 1.06 -7.11 13.67
CA HIS A 109 0.25 -8.26 13.26
C HIS A 109 -1.02 -7.80 12.55
N ALA A 110 -1.34 -8.45 11.44
CA ALA A 110 -2.62 -8.35 10.76
C ALA A 110 -3.41 -9.65 10.96
N MET A 111 -4.74 -9.55 10.95
CA MET A 111 -5.60 -10.72 11.09
C MET A 111 -5.55 -11.60 9.84
N LEU A 112 -5.45 -12.92 10.04
CA LEU A 112 -5.57 -13.91 8.98
C LEU A 112 -6.94 -14.57 9.10
N SER A 113 -7.82 -14.38 8.12
CA SER A 113 -9.09 -15.12 8.09
C SER A 113 -8.87 -16.57 7.59
N PRO A 114 -9.71 -17.54 8.00
CA PRO A 114 -9.64 -18.90 7.47
C PRO A 114 -9.74 -18.98 5.95
N GLN A 115 -10.58 -18.13 5.35
CA GLN A 115 -10.74 -18.03 3.89
C GLN A 115 -9.45 -17.53 3.23
N LEU A 116 -8.80 -16.51 3.81
CA LEU A 116 -7.54 -15.99 3.31
C LEU A 116 -6.41 -17.03 3.42
N LEU A 117 -6.34 -17.76 4.53
CA LEU A 117 -5.37 -18.85 4.68
C LEU A 117 -5.54 -19.93 3.59
N ASN A 118 -6.78 -20.28 3.25
CA ASN A 118 -7.06 -21.23 2.17
C ASN A 118 -6.60 -20.70 0.80
N LEU A 119 -6.86 -19.42 0.50
CA LEU A 119 -6.38 -18.78 -0.73
C LEU A 119 -4.85 -18.76 -0.81
N LEU A 120 -4.18 -18.39 0.29
CA LEU A 120 -2.71 -18.37 0.37
C LEU A 120 -2.12 -19.77 0.19
N ARG A 121 -2.71 -20.80 0.80
CA ARG A 121 -2.29 -22.20 0.62
C ARG A 121 -2.50 -22.69 -0.81
N ALA A 122 -3.62 -22.34 -1.44
CA ALA A 122 -3.88 -22.69 -2.84
C ALA A 122 -2.84 -22.06 -3.76
N TRP A 123 -2.53 -20.77 -3.57
CA TRP A 123 -1.46 -20.10 -4.31
C TRP A 123 -0.09 -20.72 -4.04
N TRP A 124 0.26 -21.02 -2.79
CA TRP A 124 1.54 -21.64 -2.45
C TRP A 124 1.77 -22.98 -3.16
N ARG A 125 0.74 -23.85 -3.20
CA ARG A 125 0.81 -25.13 -3.91
C ARG A 125 0.99 -24.94 -5.43
N GLU A 126 0.32 -23.95 -6.00
CA GLU A 126 0.46 -23.62 -7.42
C GLU A 126 1.85 -23.08 -7.75
N GLY A 127 2.36 -22.15 -6.93
CA GLY A 127 3.69 -21.56 -7.07
C GLY A 127 4.78 -22.62 -7.00
N LYS A 128 4.72 -23.50 -5.98
CA LYS A 128 5.69 -24.60 -5.81
C LYS A 128 5.70 -25.58 -6.99
N ARG A 129 4.59 -25.73 -7.71
CA ARG A 129 4.53 -26.59 -8.92
C ARG A 129 5.23 -25.96 -10.12
N ARG A 130 5.35 -24.63 -10.14
CA ARG A 130 5.92 -23.86 -11.25
C ARG A 130 7.40 -23.52 -11.07
N GLY A 131 7.99 -23.84 -9.91
CA GLY A 131 9.38 -23.53 -9.54
C GLY A 131 9.42 -22.44 -8.49
#